data_AF-A0A8C9P794-F1
#
_entry.id   AF-A0A8C9P794-F1
#
_cell.length_a   1.000
_cell.length_b   1.000
_cell.length_c   1.000
_cell.angle_alpha   90.00
_cell.angle_beta   90.00
_cell.angle_gamma   90.00
#
_symmetry.space_group_name_H-M   'P 1'
#
loop_
_entity.id
_entity.type
_entity.pdbx_description
1 polymer ?
#
loop_
_entity_poly.entity_id
_entity_poly.type
_entity_poly.pdbx_seq_one_letter_code
_entity_poly.pdbx_strand_id
1 'polypeptide(L)'
;LVAIDKEPGLQRESLPTHPLLLILSFLDYRDLINCCYVSRRLSQLSSHDPLWRRHCKKYWLISEEEKTRKNQCWKSLFIDTYSDVGRYIDHYAAIKKAWDDLKKYLEPRCPRMVLSLKVCLVQAFSLVPYKLFVLE
;
A
#
# COMPACT_ATOMS: atom_id res chain seq x y z
N LEU A 1 41.74 -36.55 16.34
CA LEU A 1 41.59 -35.16 15.85
C LEU A 1 41.21 -35.23 14.38
N VAL A 2 39.92 -35.43 14.09
CA VAL A 2 39.42 -35.41 12.71
C VAL A 2 39.03 -33.96 12.42
N ALA A 3 39.61 -33.42 11.34
CA ALA A 3 39.37 -32.06 10.88
C ALA A 3 37.87 -31.87 10.66
N ILE A 4 37.31 -30.89 11.37
CA ILE A 4 36.01 -30.32 11.04
C ILE A 4 36.24 -29.59 9.72
N ASP A 5 35.81 -30.19 8.61
CA ASP A 5 35.53 -29.46 7.38
C ASP A 5 34.43 -28.46 7.71
N LYS A 6 34.88 -27.28 8.12
CA LYS A 6 34.06 -26.12 8.31
C LYS A 6 33.76 -25.63 6.90
N GLU A 7 32.68 -26.16 6.31
CA GLU A 7 31.97 -25.58 5.17
C GLU A 7 32.17 -24.06 5.21
N PRO A 8 32.81 -23.45 4.20
CA PRO A 8 32.98 -22.01 4.19
C PRO A 8 31.57 -21.42 4.13
N GLY A 9 31.11 -20.95 5.28
CA GLY A 9 29.74 -20.53 5.46
C GLY A 9 29.31 -19.62 4.31
N LEU A 10 28.18 -19.97 3.69
CA LEU A 10 27.38 -19.13 2.78
C LEU A 10 26.83 -17.87 3.51
N GLN A 11 27.62 -17.26 4.39
CA GLN A 11 27.19 -16.22 5.32
C GLN A 11 27.52 -14.79 4.86
N ARG A 12 28.15 -14.57 3.70
CA ARG A 12 28.73 -13.23 3.46
C ARG A 12 28.81 -12.67 2.06
N GLU A 13 28.27 -13.35 1.05
CA GLU A 13 27.83 -12.65 -0.16
C GLU A 13 26.44 -12.07 0.11
N SER A 14 26.38 -11.12 1.04
CA SER A 14 25.14 -10.44 1.36
C SER A 14 24.68 -9.70 0.11
N LEU A 15 23.61 -10.19 -0.55
CA LEU A 15 23.03 -9.53 -1.72
C LEU A 15 22.90 -8.03 -1.42
N PRO A 16 23.30 -7.09 -2.29
CA PRO A 16 23.27 -5.68 -1.95
C PRO A 16 21.86 -5.20 -1.57
N THR A 17 21.77 -4.20 -0.68
CA THR A 17 20.49 -3.71 -0.15
C THR A 17 19.55 -3.16 -1.25
N HIS A 18 20.09 -2.49 -2.26
CA HIS A 18 19.29 -1.90 -3.34
C HIS A 18 18.54 -2.94 -4.20
N PRO A 19 19.18 -4.00 -4.73
CA PRO A 19 18.49 -5.10 -5.39
C PRO A 19 17.39 -5.73 -4.54
N LEU A 20 17.63 -5.94 -3.24
CA LEU A 20 16.61 -6.48 -2.34
C LEU A 20 15.41 -5.54 -2.19
N LEU A 21 15.64 -4.24 -1.99
CA LEU A 21 14.56 -3.26 -1.94
C LEU A 21 13.77 -3.20 -3.25
N LEU A 22 14.44 -3.36 -4.39
CA LEU A 22 13.78 -3.44 -5.69
C LEU A 22 12.89 -4.67 -5.78
N ILE A 23 13.38 -5.86 -5.39
CA ILE A 23 12.59 -7.09 -5.36
C ILE A 23 11.37 -6.92 -4.44
N LEU A 24 11.58 -6.42 -3.22
CA LEU A 24 10.51 -6.15 -2.26
C LEU A 24 9.46 -5.17 -2.79
N SER A 25 9.84 -4.26 -3.69
CA SER A 25 8.91 -3.29 -4.29
C SER A 25 7.88 -3.91 -5.23
N PHE A 26 8.10 -5.15 -5.68
CA PHE A 26 7.15 -5.90 -6.51
C PHE A 26 6.17 -6.75 -5.70
N LEU A 27 6.46 -6.98 -4.42
CA LEU A 27 5.60 -7.79 -3.56
C LEU A 27 4.29 -7.06 -3.23
N ASP A 28 3.27 -7.85 -2.88
CA ASP A 28 2.07 -7.29 -2.28
C ASP A 28 2.29 -7.00 -0.78
N TYR A 29 1.31 -6.35 -0.15
CA TYR A 29 1.43 -5.97 1.25
C TYR A 29 1.46 -7.20 2.17
N ARG A 30 0.85 -8.32 1.80
CA ARG A 30 0.80 -9.55 2.63
C ARG A 30 2.17 -10.22 2.63
N ASP A 31 2.79 -10.33 1.46
CA ASP A 31 4.12 -10.85 1.29
C ASP A 31 5.16 -9.96 1.98
N LEU A 32 5.01 -8.63 1.92
CA LEU A 32 5.85 -7.69 2.67
C LEU A 32 5.73 -7.85 4.19
N ILE A 33 4.52 -8.08 4.72
CA ILE A 33 4.32 -8.42 6.14
C ILE A 33 5.06 -9.73 6.45
N ASN A 34 4.89 -10.77 5.64
CA ASN A 34 5.55 -12.06 5.85
C ASN A 34 7.08 -11.92 5.87
N CYS A 35 7.67 -11.13 4.96
CA CYS A 35 9.09 -10.82 4.98
C CYS A 35 9.57 -10.18 6.28
N CYS A 36 8.69 -9.48 7.02
CA CYS A 36 9.03 -8.91 8.33
C CYS A 36 9.39 -9.97 9.38
N TYR A 37 8.89 -11.19 9.21
CA TYR A 37 9.04 -12.30 10.17
C TYR A 37 10.11 -13.31 9.78
N VAL A 38 10.67 -13.23 8.57
CA VAL A 38 11.65 -14.22 8.06
C VAL A 38 13.06 -13.99 8.63
N SER A 39 13.55 -12.75 8.64
CA SER A 39 14.87 -12.42 9.19
C SER A 39 14.97 -10.97 9.63
N ARG A 40 15.93 -10.66 10.52
CA ARG A 40 16.18 -9.26 10.97
C ARG A 40 16.45 -8.31 9.80
N ARG A 41 17.25 -8.76 8.83
CA ARG A 41 17.60 -7.98 7.63
C ARG A 41 16.35 -7.70 6.78
N LEU A 42 15.58 -8.73 6.47
CA LEU A 42 14.35 -8.56 5.69
C LEU A 42 13.34 -7.71 6.44
N SER A 43 13.24 -7.82 7.76
CA SER A 43 12.38 -6.97 8.59
C SER A 43 12.71 -5.48 8.48
N GLN A 44 14.00 -5.14 8.48
CA GLN A 44 14.43 -3.75 8.27
C GLN A 44 14.10 -3.26 6.86
N LEU A 45 14.36 -4.08 5.84
CA LEU A 45 14.15 -3.69 4.44
C LEU A 45 12.66 -3.64 4.06
N SER A 46 11.86 -4.60 4.50
CA SER A 46 10.41 -4.62 4.24
C SER A 46 9.68 -3.53 5.01
N SER A 47 10.28 -2.96 6.07
CA SER A 47 9.74 -1.81 6.79
C SER A 47 10.05 -0.45 6.14
N HIS A 48 10.75 -0.44 5.01
CA HIS A 48 11.16 0.79 4.33
C HIS A 48 9.94 1.58 3.82
N ASP A 49 9.84 2.84 4.24
CA ASP A 49 8.65 3.69 4.11
C ASP A 49 8.08 3.83 2.67
N PRO A 50 8.92 3.98 1.62
CA PRO A 50 8.47 4.03 0.22
C PRO A 50 7.70 2.80 -0.25
N LEU A 51 7.99 1.60 0.29
CA LEU A 51 7.28 0.37 -0.06
C LEU A 51 5.81 0.49 0.36
N TRP A 52 5.58 0.96 1.58
CA TRP A 52 4.24 1.13 2.14
C TRP A 52 3.50 2.31 1.52
N ARG A 53 4.20 3.42 1.19
CA ARG A 53 3.60 4.55 0.45
C ARG A 53 2.93 4.08 -0.84
N ARG A 54 3.57 3.20 -1.60
CA ARG A 54 3.01 2.63 -2.83
C ARG A 54 1.72 1.86 -2.54
N HIS A 55 1.67 1.05 -1.48
CA HIS A 55 0.47 0.30 -1.11
C HIS A 55 -0.65 1.19 -0.59
N CYS A 56 -0.35 2.19 0.24
CA CYS A 56 -1.34 3.17 0.70
C CYS A 56 -2.00 3.88 -0.48
N LYS A 57 -1.22 4.25 -1.50
CA LYS A 57 -1.73 4.84 -2.75
C LYS A 57 -2.53 3.85 -3.58
N LYS A 58 -2.02 2.63 -3.78
CA LYS A 58 -2.69 1.58 -4.58
C LYS A 58 -4.09 1.26 -4.06
N TYR A 59 -4.23 1.19 -2.73
CA TYR A 59 -5.49 0.85 -2.08
C TYR A 59 -6.29 2.06 -1.57
N TRP A 60 -5.83 3.28 -1.88
CA TRP A 60 -6.48 4.53 -1.50
C TRP A 60 -6.81 4.62 0.00
N LEU A 61 -5.85 4.22 0.84
CA LEU A 61 -6.07 4.15 2.29
C LEU A 61 -5.80 5.47 3.00
N ILE A 62 -4.76 6.21 2.57
CA ILE A 62 -4.22 7.37 3.29
C ILE A 62 -3.79 8.44 2.26
N SER A 63 -4.16 9.71 2.50
CA SER A 63 -3.72 10.86 1.70
C SER A 63 -2.38 11.44 2.19
N GLU A 64 -1.72 12.28 1.38
CA GLU A 64 -0.47 12.93 1.82
C GLU A 64 -0.73 13.94 2.95
N GLU A 65 -1.92 14.56 2.99
CA GLU A 65 -2.36 15.48 4.05
C GLU A 65 -2.61 14.73 5.38
N GLU A 66 -3.21 13.54 5.29
CA GLU A 66 -3.43 12.66 6.44
C GLU A 66 -2.07 12.18 7.02
N LYS A 67 -1.13 11.85 6.13
CA LYS A 67 0.26 11.48 6.46
C LYS A 67 1.01 12.61 7.16
N THR A 68 0.90 13.85 6.67
CA THR A 68 1.55 15.01 7.30
C THR A 68 0.91 15.36 8.64
N ARG A 69 -0.41 15.25 8.77
CA ARG A 69 -1.12 15.49 10.03
C ARG A 69 -0.75 14.50 11.14
N LYS A 70 -0.70 13.20 10.82
CA LYS A 70 -0.45 12.14 11.81
C LYS A 70 1.02 11.97 12.18
N ASN A 71 1.95 12.51 11.39
CA ASN A 71 3.41 12.43 11.60
C ASN A 71 3.94 11.00 11.89
N GLN A 72 3.27 9.98 11.35
CA GLN A 72 3.60 8.56 11.48
C GLN A 72 4.22 8.03 10.19
N CYS A 73 4.90 6.88 10.19
CA CYS A 73 5.39 6.28 8.95
C CYS A 73 4.23 5.66 8.12
N TRP A 74 4.42 5.50 6.82
CA TRP A 74 3.42 4.91 5.93
C TRP A 74 3.06 3.48 6.35
N LYS A 75 4.02 2.71 6.88
CA LYS A 75 3.76 1.35 7.37
C LYS A 75 2.78 1.33 8.53
N SER A 76 3.00 2.14 9.56
CA SER A 76 2.10 2.16 10.73
C SER A 76 0.72 2.65 10.33
N LEU A 77 0.64 3.71 9.52
CA LEU A 77 -0.64 4.20 9.01
C LEU A 77 -1.37 3.14 8.18
N PHE A 78 -0.66 2.40 7.33
CA PHE A 78 -1.23 1.30 6.56
C PHE A 78 -1.84 0.26 7.49
N ILE A 79 -1.10 -0.19 8.51
CA ILE A 79 -1.55 -1.20 9.47
C ILE A 79 -2.77 -0.70 10.25
N ASP A 80 -2.72 0.52 10.80
CA ASP A 80 -3.81 1.14 11.57
C ASP A 80 -5.08 1.28 10.72
N THR A 81 -4.94 1.67 9.45
CA THR A 81 -6.09 1.80 8.55
C THR A 81 -6.58 0.41 8.11
N TYR A 82 -5.67 -0.54 7.90
CA TYR A 82 -6.00 -1.90 7.49
C TYR A 82 -6.74 -2.68 8.58
N SER A 83 -6.46 -2.43 9.87
CA SER A 83 -7.23 -3.08 10.94
C SER A 83 -8.72 -2.73 10.90
N ASP A 84 -9.05 -1.51 10.45
CA ASP A 84 -10.42 -1.02 10.42
C ASP A 84 -11.15 -1.43 9.13
N VAL A 85 -10.50 -1.28 7.96
CA VAL A 85 -11.15 -1.44 6.65
C VAL A 85 -10.54 -2.51 5.75
N GLY A 86 -9.49 -3.19 6.22
CA GLY A 86 -8.68 -4.13 5.43
C GLY A 86 -9.47 -5.30 4.84
N ARG A 87 -10.56 -5.72 5.51
CA ARG A 87 -11.45 -6.79 5.00
C ARG A 87 -12.06 -6.46 3.64
N TYR A 88 -12.28 -5.18 3.33
CA TYR A 88 -12.91 -4.73 2.10
C TYR A 88 -11.95 -4.01 1.16
N ILE A 89 -10.64 -4.09 1.43
CA ILE A 89 -9.61 -3.33 0.72
C ILE A 89 -9.63 -3.55 -0.80
N ASP A 90 -9.85 -4.79 -1.23
CA ASP A 90 -9.91 -5.14 -2.66
C ASP A 90 -11.18 -4.60 -3.33
N HIS A 91 -12.31 -4.56 -2.61
CA HIS A 91 -13.55 -3.95 -3.12
C HIS A 91 -13.39 -2.45 -3.32
N TYR A 92 -12.69 -1.77 -2.41
CA TYR A 92 -12.42 -0.35 -2.56
C TYR A 92 -11.50 -0.05 -3.73
N ALA A 93 -10.48 -0.87 -3.96
CA ALA A 93 -9.64 -0.75 -5.14
C ALA A 93 -10.45 -0.96 -6.44
N ALA A 94 -11.36 -1.93 -6.47
CA ALA A 94 -12.22 -2.18 -7.63
C ALA A 94 -13.18 -1.00 -7.91
N ILE A 95 -13.83 -0.45 -6.88
CA ILE A 95 -14.72 0.71 -6.99
C ILE A 95 -13.93 1.94 -7.47
N LYS A 96 -12.73 2.19 -6.93
CA LYS A 96 -11.90 3.32 -7.35
C LYS A 96 -11.48 3.19 -8.82
N LYS A 97 -11.07 2.00 -9.24
CA LYS A 97 -10.73 1.73 -10.64
C LYS A 97 -11.92 1.98 -11.57
N ALA A 98 -13.10 1.46 -11.23
CA ALA A 98 -14.32 1.68 -12.01
C ALA A 98 -14.69 3.17 -12.09
N TRP A 99 -14.54 3.91 -10.98
CA TRP A 99 -14.71 5.35 -10.95
C TRP A 99 -13.73 6.09 -11.87
N ASP A 100 -12.44 5.74 -11.84
CA ASP A 100 -11.42 6.37 -12.68
C ASP A 100 -11.65 6.10 -14.17
N ASP A 101 -12.08 4.89 -14.51
CA ASP A 101 -12.45 4.51 -15.88
C ASP A 101 -13.66 5.31 -16.37
N LEU A 102 -14.70 5.46 -15.52
CA LEU A 102 -15.87 6.29 -15.81
C LEU A 102 -15.51 7.77 -15.95
N LYS A 103 -14.71 8.32 -15.02
CA LYS A 103 -14.27 9.72 -15.04
C LYS A 103 -13.50 9.99 -16.34
N LYS A 104 -12.52 9.15 -16.68
CA LYS A 104 -11.74 9.28 -17.93
C LYS A 104 -12.61 9.27 -19.19
N TYR A 105 -13.66 8.46 -19.22
CA TYR A 105 -14.57 8.39 -20.36
C TYR A 105 -15.54 9.57 -20.44
N LEU A 106 -16.07 10.01 -19.30
CA LEU A 106 -17.14 11.00 -19.21
C LEU A 106 -16.65 12.44 -19.14
N GLU A 107 -15.47 12.69 -18.59
CA GLU A 107 -14.90 14.03 -18.45
C GLU A 107 -14.82 14.81 -19.79
N PRO A 108 -14.38 14.22 -20.92
CA PRO A 108 -14.41 14.91 -22.21
C PRO A 108 -15.79 14.96 -22.89
N ARG A 109 -16.78 14.18 -22.44
CA ARG A 109 -18.08 14.01 -23.15
C ARG A 109 -19.23 14.69 -22.43
N CYS A 110 -19.31 14.53 -21.12
CA CYS A 110 -20.44 14.92 -20.27
C CYS A 110 -19.95 15.25 -18.84
N PRO A 111 -19.25 16.38 -18.62
CA PRO A 111 -18.71 16.73 -17.31
C PRO A 111 -19.79 16.90 -16.22
N ARG A 112 -21.02 17.31 -16.58
CA ARG A 112 -22.14 17.37 -15.62
C ARG A 112 -22.50 16.01 -15.03
N MET A 113 -22.40 14.94 -15.82
CA MET A 113 -22.72 13.60 -15.33
C MET A 113 -21.65 13.09 -14.35
N VAL A 114 -20.39 13.45 -14.55
CA VAL A 114 -19.32 13.20 -13.57
C VAL A 114 -19.64 13.88 -12.24
N LEU A 115 -20.08 15.15 -12.26
CA LEU A 115 -20.44 15.88 -11.03
C LEU A 115 -21.62 15.22 -10.30
N SER A 116 -22.68 14.83 -11.02
CA SER A 116 -23.82 14.13 -10.40
C SER A 116 -23.41 12.79 -9.79
N LEU A 117 -22.60 11.99 -10.49
CA LEU A 117 -22.11 10.72 -9.98
C LEU A 117 -21.20 10.91 -8.76
N LYS A 118 -20.36 11.95 -8.74
CA LYS A 118 -19.57 12.31 -7.55
C LYS A 118 -20.48 12.52 -6.35
N VAL A 119 -21.53 13.35 -6.49
CA VAL A 119 -22.47 13.64 -5.40
C VAL A 119 -23.14 12.36 -4.88
N CYS A 120 -23.61 11.49 -5.77
CA CYS A 120 -24.21 10.21 -5.37
C CYS A 120 -23.24 9.30 -4.62
N LEU A 121 -21.98 9.22 -5.05
CA LEU A 121 -20.95 8.42 -4.38
C LEU A 121 -20.63 9.00 -2.99
N VAL A 122 -20.52 10.32 -2.84
CA VAL A 122 -20.34 10.95 -1.51
C VAL A 122 -21.49 10.57 -0.57
N GLN A 123 -22.72 10.62 -1.04
CA GLN A 123 -23.90 10.27 -0.23
C GLN A 123 -23.89 8.79 0.15
N ALA A 124 -23.60 7.89 -0.79
CA ALA A 124 -23.54 6.45 -0.55
C ALA A 124 -22.44 6.04 0.44
N PHE A 125 -21.32 6.77 0.48
CA PHE A 125 -20.17 6.48 1.35
C PHE A 125 -20.06 7.40 2.58
N SER A 126 -21.08 8.24 2.84
CA SER A 126 -21.13 9.20 3.96
C SER A 126 -21.00 8.57 5.36
N LEU A 127 -21.30 7.28 5.49
CA LEU A 127 -21.16 6.52 6.75
C LEU A 127 -19.76 5.93 6.96
N VAL A 128 -18.84 6.07 6.02
CA VAL A 128 -17.47 5.57 6.17
C VAL A 128 -16.57 6.75 6.55
N PRO A 129 -16.15 6.87 7.83
CA PRO A 129 -15.53 8.08 8.39
C PRO A 129 -14.19 8.49 7.76
N TYR A 130 -13.65 7.69 6.83
CA TYR A 130 -12.35 7.92 6.19
C TYR A 130 -12.43 8.07 4.66
N LYS A 131 -13.62 8.12 4.04
CA LYS A 131 -13.80 8.03 2.56
C LYS A 131 -14.31 9.26 1.83
N LEU A 132 -14.41 10.42 2.48
CA LEU A 132 -14.69 11.67 1.76
C LEU A 132 -13.64 11.99 0.66
N PHE A 133 -12.45 11.36 0.71
CA PHE A 133 -11.34 11.54 -0.24
C PHE A 133 -11.47 10.80 -1.59
N VAL A 134 -12.57 10.08 -1.87
CA VAL A 134 -12.66 9.16 -3.02
C VAL A 134 -12.77 9.88 -4.39
N LEU A 135 -13.01 11.19 -4.44
CA LEU A 135 -13.53 11.85 -5.64
C LEU A 135 -12.83 13.15 -6.07
N GLU A 136 -11.61 13.44 -5.63
CA GLU A 136 -10.79 14.48 -6.30
C GLU A 136 -10.27 13.98 -7.65
#